data_AF-A0A7Y0NJU7-F1
#
_entry.id   AF-A0A7Y0NJU7-F1
#
_cell.length_a   1.000
_cell.length_b   1.000
_cell.length_c   1.000
_cell.angle_alpha   90.00
_cell.angle_beta   90.00
_cell.angle_gamma   90.00
#
_symmetry.space_group_name_H-M   'P 1'
#
loop_
_entity.id
_entity.type
_entity.pdbx_description
1 polymer ?
#
loop_
_entity_poly.entity_id
_entity_poly.type
_entity_poly.pdbx_seq_one_letter_code
_entity_poly.pdbx_strand_id
1 'polypeptide(L)' 'MPINDSEISGSDKPELSELKSAVWLEVVELFEGDEALARDWMGRPRPFLGNVAPECLLETHEDIGRLRRFIQQIQLGIIP' A
#
# COMPACT_ATOMS: atom_id res chain seq x y z
N MET A 1 -28.00 -6.31 -33.01
CA MET A 1 -27.29 -6.80 -31.82
C MET A 1 -26.84 -5.58 -31.05
N PRO A 2 -27.22 -5.40 -29.77
CA PRO A 2 -26.65 -4.33 -28.96
C PRO A 2 -25.33 -4.85 -28.39
N ILE A 3 -24.25 -4.10 -28.62
CA ILE A 3 -23.04 -4.21 -27.82
C ILE A 3 -23.33 -3.29 -26.63
N ASN A 4 -23.55 -3.88 -25.45
CA ASN A 4 -23.74 -3.11 -24.23
C ASN A 4 -22.38 -2.53 -23.83
N ASP A 5 -22.12 -1.27 -24.15
CA ASP A 5 -20.99 -0.49 -23.63
C ASP A 5 -21.21 -0.08 -22.16
N SER A 6 -21.47 -1.06 -21.30
CA SER A 6 -21.69 -0.87 -19.86
C SER A 6 -20.67 -1.63 -19.01
N GLU A 7 -19.39 -1.43 -19.26
CA GLU A 7 -18.28 -1.92 -18.41
C GLU A 7 -17.11 -0.95 -18.64
N ILE A 8 -16.47 -0.26 -17.70
CA ILE A 8 -16.37 -0.30 -16.24
C ILE A 8 -15.98 1.13 -15.84
N SER A 9 -16.84 1.83 -15.11
CA SER A 9 -16.50 3.09 -14.45
C SER A 9 -16.95 2.96 -12.99
N GLY A 10 -16.25 2.14 -12.23
CA GLY A 10 -16.61 1.80 -10.85
C GLY A 10 -15.84 0.65 -10.19
N SER A 11 -14.88 0.01 -10.85
CA SER A 11 -14.13 -1.12 -10.28
C SER A 11 -12.94 -0.74 -9.41
N ASP A 12 -12.52 0.52 -9.38
CA ASP A 12 -11.31 0.92 -8.64
C ASP A 12 -11.47 0.84 -7.11
N LYS A 13 -12.70 0.95 -6.60
CA LYS A 13 -12.96 0.98 -5.14
C LYS A 13 -12.77 -0.35 -4.43
N PRO A 14 -13.36 -1.48 -4.88
CA PRO A 14 -13.11 -2.77 -4.25
C PRO A 14 -11.64 -3.19 -4.40
N GLU A 15 -11.05 -2.98 -5.58
CA GLU A 15 -9.65 -3.36 -5.87
C GLU A 15 -8.66 -2.59 -4.97
N LEU A 16 -8.86 -1.29 -4.78
CA LEU A 16 -7.99 -0.48 -3.93
C LEU A 16 -8.13 -0.84 -2.44
N SER A 17 -9.33 -1.24 -1.99
CA SER A 17 -9.53 -1.73 -0.61
C SER A 17 -8.82 -3.06 -0.35
N GLU A 18 -8.84 -3.96 -1.34
CA GLU A 18 -8.10 -5.23 -1.27
C GLU A 18 -6.59 -4.98 -1.25
N LEU A 19 -6.11 -4.07 -2.11
CA LEU A 19 -4.71 -3.66 -2.13
C LEU A 19 -4.26 -3.04 -0.80
N LYS A 20 -5.06 -2.15 -0.21
CA LYS A 20 -4.81 -1.60 1.13
C LYS A 20 -4.67 -2.68 2.17
N SER A 21 -5.57 -3.66 2.15
CA SER A 21 -5.57 -4.78 3.10
C SER A 21 -4.32 -5.65 2.91
N ALA A 22 -3.93 -5.93 1.67
CA ALA A 22 -2.71 -6.66 1.36
C ALA A 22 -1.46 -5.92 1.84
N VAL A 23 -1.35 -4.62 1.59
CA VAL A 23 -0.22 -3.81 2.07
C VAL A 23 -0.18 -3.78 3.59
N TRP A 24 -1.33 -3.63 4.25
CA TRP A 24 -1.37 -3.67 5.71
C TRP A 24 -0.80 -4.98 6.27
N LEU A 25 -1.16 -6.12 5.68
CA LEU A 25 -0.59 -7.42 6.06
C LEU A 25 0.94 -7.45 5.86
N GLU A 26 1.44 -6.99 4.72
CA GLU A 26 2.89 -6.94 4.45
C GLU A 26 3.63 -6.03 5.45
N VAL A 27 3.01 -4.92 5.88
CA VAL A 27 3.58 -4.04 6.92
C VAL A 27 3.55 -4.73 8.27
N VAL A 28 2.46 -5.40 8.65
CA VAL A 28 2.40 -6.14 9.91
C VAL A 28 3.45 -7.26 9.95
N GLU A 29 3.70 -7.95 8.83
CA GLU A 29 4.75 -8.95 8.70
C GLU A 29 6.17 -8.36 8.87
N LEU A 30 6.43 -7.13 8.44
CA LEU A 30 7.70 -6.43 8.72
C LEU A 30 8.01 -6.32 10.22
N PHE A 31 6.97 -6.29 11.05
CA PHE A 31 7.06 -6.15 12.50
C PHE A 31 6.69 -7.45 13.23
N GLU A 32 6.82 -8.61 12.57
CA GLU A 32 6.56 -9.93 13.17
C GLU A 32 5.15 -10.09 13.77
N GLY A 33 4.17 -9.36 13.24
CA GLY A 33 2.80 -9.36 13.77
C GLY A 33 2.49 -8.25 14.77
N ASP A 34 3.46 -7.39 15.13
CA ASP A 34 3.20 -6.25 16.01
C ASP A 34 2.45 -5.13 15.28
N GLU A 35 1.13 -5.18 15.37
CA GLU A 35 0.24 -4.17 14.78
C GLU A 35 0.45 -2.76 15.35
N ALA A 36 0.89 -2.63 16.61
CA ALA A 36 1.10 -1.32 17.22
C ALA A 36 2.34 -0.63 16.64
N LEU A 37 3.43 -1.37 16.48
CA LEU A 37 4.63 -0.90 15.80
C LEU A 37 4.39 -0.67 14.31
N ALA A 38 3.66 -1.57 13.64
CA ALA A 38 3.25 -1.38 12.24
C ALA A 38 2.45 -0.09 12.05
N ARG A 39 1.50 0.18 12.94
CA ARG A 39 0.66 1.39 12.89
C ARG A 39 1.44 2.66 13.18
N ASP A 40 2.31 2.64 14.18
CA ASP A 40 3.23 3.74 14.45
C ASP A 40 4.18 3.98 13.26
N TRP A 41 4.63 2.91 12.61
CA TRP A 41 5.47 3.01 11.42
C TRP A 41 4.72 3.62 10.23
N MET A 42 3.45 3.26 10.03
CA MET A 42 2.59 3.79 8.97
C MET A 42 2.29 5.28 9.09
N GLY A 43 2.21 5.79 10.33
CA GLY A 43 1.91 7.21 10.61
C GLY A 43 3.14 8.13 10.60
N ARG A 44 4.35 7.60 10.45
CA ARG A 44 5.58 8.40 10.50
C ARG A 44 6.13 8.68 9.11
N PRO A 45 6.53 9.93 8.81
CA PRO A 45 7.19 10.28 7.56
C PRO A 45 8.43 9.42 7.30
N ARG A 46 8.65 9.06 6.03
CA ARG A 46 9.81 8.29 5.58
C ARG A 46 10.57 9.09 4.53
N PRO A 47 11.87 9.40 4.75
CA PRO A 47 12.67 10.14 3.78
C PRO A 47 12.66 9.52 2.37
N PHE A 48 12.78 8.19 2.28
CA PHE A 48 12.79 7.44 1.03
C PHE A 48 11.46 7.42 0.28
N LEU A 49 10.36 7.75 0.96
CA LEU A 49 9.06 7.95 0.35
C LEU A 49 8.82 9.40 -0.09
N GLY A 50 9.80 10.29 0.07
CA GLY A 50 9.65 11.72 -0.17
C GLY A 50 9.20 12.50 1.07
N ASN A 51 9.56 12.00 2.27
CA ASN A 51 9.17 12.57 3.56
C ASN A 51 7.65 12.60 3.80
N VAL A 52 6.94 11.61 3.25
CA VAL A 52 5.51 11.35 3.49
C VAL A 52 5.34 10.11 4.34
N ALA A 53 4.23 10.06 5.08
CA ALA A 53 3.85 8.89 5.85
C ALA A 53 3.34 7.78 4.91
N PRO A 54 3.69 6.51 5.15
CA PRO A 54 3.17 5.38 4.36
C PRO A 54 1.65 5.34 4.22
N GLU A 55 0.90 5.76 5.25
CA GLU A 55 -0.57 5.82 5.18
C GLU A 55 -1.10 6.79 4.12
N CYS A 56 -0.35 7.85 3.80
CA CYS A 56 -0.70 8.80 2.74
C CYS A 56 -0.51 8.21 1.34
N LEU A 57 0.25 7.11 1.21
CA LEU A 57 0.45 6.41 -0.07
C LEU A 57 -0.64 5.37 -0.36
N LEU A 58 -1.67 5.29 0.47
CA LEU A 58 -2.79 4.38 0.25
C LEU A 58 -3.90 5.00 -0.60
N GLU A 59 -3.67 6.15 -1.24
CA GLU A 59 -4.72 6.86 -1.99
C GLU A 59 -4.88 6.38 -3.44
N THR A 60 -3.81 5.87 -4.06
CA THR A 60 -3.80 5.46 -5.47
C THR A 60 -3.11 4.12 -5.67
N HIS A 61 -3.43 3.42 -6.78
CA HIS A 61 -2.76 2.17 -7.14
C HIS A 61 -1.25 2.35 -7.31
N GLU A 62 -0.83 3.48 -7.87
CA GLU A 62 0.58 3.80 -8.09
C GLU A 62 1.32 3.98 -6.76
N ASP A 63 0.74 4.76 -5.85
CA ASP A 63 1.31 5.01 -4.53
C ASP A 63 1.37 3.74 -3.68
N ILE A 64 0.33 2.92 -3.73
CA ILE A 64 0.30 1.62 -3.07
C ILE A 64 1.41 0.73 -3.66
N GLY A 65 1.55 0.68 -4.98
CA GLY A 65 2.62 -0.06 -5.64
C GLY A 65 4.02 0.41 -5.24
N ARG A 66 4.20 1.72 -5.08
CA ARG A 66 5.45 2.31 -4.57
C ARG A 66 5.73 1.89 -3.14
N LEU A 67 4.72 1.92 -2.27
CA LEU A 67 4.86 1.51 -0.87
C LEU A 67 5.19 0.01 -0.76
N ARG A 68 4.54 -0.87 -1.54
CA ARG A 68 4.84 -2.30 -1.56
C ARG A 68 6.28 -2.59 -1.96
N ARG A 69 6.80 -1.91 -3.00
CA ARG A 69 8.21 -2.06 -3.40
C ARG A 69 9.16 -1.64 -2.28
N PHE A 70 8.84 -0.55 -1.59
CA PHE A 70 9.61 -0.08 -0.44
C PHE A 70 9.61 -1.09 0.72
N ILE A 71 8.44 -1.68 1.04
CA ILE A 71 8.31 -2.74 2.05
C ILE A 71 9.16 -3.96 1.67
N GLN A 72 9.07 -4.41 0.42
CA GLN A 72 9.88 -5.54 -0.09
C GLN A 72 11.38 -5.26 -0.01
N GLN A 73 11.82 -4.04 -0.29
CA GLN A 73 13.22 -3.66 -0.12
C GLN A 73 13.66 -3.82 1.34
N ILE A 74 12.85 -3.36 2.30
CA ILE A 74 13.13 -3.54 3.74
C ILE A 74 13.21 -5.03 4.11
N GLN A 75 12.26 -5.86 3.65
CA GLN A 75 12.26 -7.31 3.91
C GLN A 75 13.53 -8.00 3.37
N LEU A 76 14.05 -7.53 2.23
CA LEU A 76 15.29 -8.03 1.63
C LEU A 76 16.56 -7.48 2.31
N GLY A 77 16.42 -6.63 3.33
CA GLY A 77 17.55 -5.95 3.98
C GLY A 77 18.19 -4.87 3.09
N ILE A 78 17.52 -4.47 2.01
CA ILE A 78 17.93 -3.37 1.16
C ILE A 78 17.42 -2.10 1.83
N ILE A 79 18.31 -1.34 2.44
CA ILE A 79 18.00 0.01 2.91
C ILE A 79 18.08 0.91 1.67
N PRO A 80 16.96 1.47 1.19
CA PRO A 80 16.96 2.41 0.07
C PRO A 80 17.65 3.73 0.42
#